data_AF-A0AA96X947-F1
#
_entry.id   AF-A0AA96X947-F1
#
_cell.length_a   1.000
_cell.length_b   1.000
_cell.length_c   1.000
_cell.angle_alpha   90.00
_cell.angle_beta   90.00
_cell.angle_gamma   90.00
#
_symmetry.space_group_name_H-M   'P 1'
#
loop_
_entity.id
_entity.type
_entity.pdbx_description
1 polymer ?
#
loop_
_entity_poly.entity_id
_entity_poly.type
_entity_poly.pdbx_seq_one_letter_code
_entity_poly.pdbx_strand_id
1 'polypeptide(L)'
;MIQTVNKAIKKRSLCGLIVRAKANRSLEIEGENTTLLWDYLFKQKSIGKYSVGISKRNGEPERGAKVSVSIAEVRLAGKGK
;
A
#
# COMPACT_ATOMS: atom_id res chain seq x y z
N MET A 1 -8.05 -46.56 -14.82
CA MET A 1 -6.74 -45.92 -14.62
C MET A 1 -6.92 -44.43 -14.96
N ILE A 2 -7.27 -43.61 -13.96
CA ILE A 2 -7.59 -42.19 -14.17
C ILE A 2 -6.29 -41.40 -13.99
N GLN A 3 -5.81 -40.80 -15.07
CA GLN A 3 -4.63 -39.93 -15.03
C GLN A 3 -4.99 -38.66 -14.24
N THR A 4 -4.44 -38.55 -13.04
CA THR A 4 -4.44 -37.32 -12.24
C THR A 4 -3.67 -36.25 -13.02
N VAL A 5 -4.40 -35.31 -13.62
CA VAL A 5 -3.79 -34.13 -14.24
C VAL A 5 -3.30 -33.22 -13.11
N ASN A 6 -2.07 -33.45 -12.65
CA ASN A 6 -1.32 -32.52 -11.81
C ASN A 6 -1.07 -31.25 -12.63
N LYS A 7 -2.05 -30.35 -12.65
CA LYS A 7 -1.93 -29.03 -13.25
C LYS A 7 -1.00 -28.22 -12.35
N ALA A 8 0.31 -28.33 -12.60
CA ALA A 8 1.32 -27.49 -12.00
C ALA A 8 0.92 -26.02 -12.22
N ILE A 9 0.46 -25.36 -11.16
CA ILE A 9 0.27 -23.92 -11.14
C ILE A 9 1.66 -23.33 -11.32
N LYS A 10 1.96 -22.94 -12.56
CA LYS A 10 3.19 -22.27 -12.95
C LYS A 10 3.27 -20.99 -12.10
N LYS A 11 4.07 -21.01 -11.03
CA LYS A 11 4.43 -19.83 -10.22
C LYS A 11 5.06 -18.79 -11.14
N ARG A 12 4.25 -17.86 -11.64
CA ARG A 12 4.70 -16.59 -12.22
C ARG A 12 3.94 -15.50 -11.50
N SER A 13 4.56 -14.94 -10.47
CA SER A 13 4.04 -13.73 -9.81
C SER A 13 5.19 -12.77 -9.54
N LEU A 14 5.89 -12.37 -10.61
CA LEU A 14 6.68 -11.14 -10.63
C LEU A 14 5.78 -9.99 -11.08
N CYS A 15 4.68 -9.75 -10.37
CA CYS A 15 3.82 -8.60 -10.67
C CYS A 15 4.10 -7.53 -9.62
N GLY A 16 4.87 -6.51 -10.00
CA GLY A 16 4.94 -5.26 -9.24
C GLY A 16 3.59 -4.56 -9.34
N LEU A 17 2.83 -4.57 -8.25
CA LEU A 17 1.51 -3.94 -8.19
C LEU A 17 1.60 -2.65 -7.39
N ILE A 18 0.96 -1.59 -7.90
CA ILE A 18 0.73 -0.35 -7.15
C ILE A 18 -0.76 -0.30 -6.84
N VAL A 19 -1.11 -0.47 -5.57
CA VAL A 19 -2.50 -0.50 -5.10
C VAL A 19 -2.69 0.57 -4.05
N ARG A 20 -3.73 1.41 -4.22
CA ARG A 20 -4.13 2.35 -3.18
C ARG A 20 -4.83 1.61 -2.05
N ALA A 21 -4.30 1.72 -0.84
CA ALA A 21 -5.02 1.30 0.35
C ALA A 21 -6.22 2.24 0.60
N LYS A 22 -7.44 1.69 0.57
CA LYS A 22 -8.67 2.44 0.90
C LYS A 22 -8.98 2.44 2.40
N ALA A 23 -8.80 1.29 3.05
CA ALA A 23 -9.03 1.12 4.48
C ALA A 23 -7.70 1.20 5.24
N ASN A 24 -7.72 1.77 6.43
CA ASN A 24 -6.56 1.81 7.31
C ASN A 24 -6.35 0.39 7.88
N ARG A 25 -5.32 -0.31 7.39
CA ARG A 25 -5.03 -1.70 7.75
C ARG A 25 -4.07 -1.75 8.93
N SER A 26 -4.23 -2.76 9.77
CA SER A 26 -3.25 -3.06 10.81
C SER A 26 -2.00 -3.69 10.21
N LEU A 27 -0.86 -3.33 10.76
CA LEU A 27 0.48 -3.85 10.44
C LEU A 27 0.99 -4.66 11.61
N GLU A 28 1.75 -5.72 11.30
CA GLU A 28 2.57 -6.44 12.26
C GLU A 28 3.93 -5.77 12.36
N ILE A 29 4.28 -5.28 13.55
CA ILE A 29 5.64 -4.83 13.88
C ILE A 29 6.29 -5.94 14.72
N GLU A 30 7.57 -6.20 14.49
CA GLU A 30 8.34 -7.25 15.16
C GLU A 30 8.05 -7.29 16.68
N GLY A 31 7.48 -8.41 17.16
CA GLY A 31 7.28 -8.67 18.60
C GLY A 31 5.95 -8.20 19.20
N GLU A 32 4.80 -8.54 18.59
CA GLU A 32 3.43 -8.47 19.15
C GLU A 32 2.67 -7.13 19.02
N ASN A 33 3.34 -6.02 18.71
CA ASN A 33 2.64 -4.74 18.57
C ASN A 33 2.02 -4.57 17.18
N THR A 34 0.70 -4.36 17.12
CA THR A 34 0.00 -3.95 15.91
C THR A 34 -0.14 -2.44 15.86
N THR A 35 0.10 -1.83 14.70
CA THR A 35 -0.18 -0.41 14.46
C THR A 35 -0.96 -0.22 13.16
N LEU A 36 -1.60 0.92 12.98
CA LEU A 36 -2.31 1.22 11.74
C LEU A 36 -1.33 1.73 10.66
N LEU A 37 -1.57 1.34 9.41
CA LEU A 37 -0.74 1.70 8.26
C LEU A 37 -0.53 3.21 8.15
N TRP A 38 -1.59 4.00 8.34
CA TRP A 38 -1.52 5.45 8.29
C TRP A 38 -0.61 6.02 9.39
N ASP A 39 -0.84 5.60 10.64
CA ASP A 39 -0.10 6.12 11.79
C ASP A 39 1.38 5.75 11.73
N TYR A 40 1.67 4.55 11.21
CA TYR A 40 3.03 4.10 10.98
C TYR A 40 3.73 4.95 9.92
N LEU A 41 3.15 5.08 8.72
CA LEU A 41 3.76 5.83 7.62
C LEU A 41 3.87 7.33 7.89
N PHE A 42 2.94 7.89 8.66
CA PHE A 42 2.96 9.31 9.02
C PHE A 42 4.15 9.66 9.93
N LYS A 43 4.60 8.72 10.76
CA LYS A 43 5.78 8.88 11.62
C LYS A 43 7.10 8.65 10.88
N GLN A 44 7.08 8.05 9.69
CA GLN A 44 8.29 7.77 8.94
C GLN A 44 8.91 9.04 8.38
N LYS A 45 10.24 9.05 8.33
CA LYS A 45 11.00 10.14 7.74
C LYS A 45 10.60 10.32 6.27
N SER A 46 10.25 11.55 5.93
CA SER A 46 9.98 11.93 4.54
C SER A 46 11.24 11.72 3.68
N ILE A 47 11.06 11.06 2.54
CA ILE A 47 12.10 10.93 1.51
C ILE A 47 12.15 12.14 0.59
N GLY A 48 11.13 13.00 0.64
CA GLY A 48 11.07 14.19 -0.19
C GLY A 48 9.72 14.89 -0.16
N LYS A 49 9.73 16.14 -0.65
CA LYS A 49 8.54 16.95 -0.87
C LYS A 49 8.39 17.20 -2.37
N TYR A 50 7.19 16.99 -2.87
CA TYR A 50 6.87 17.12 -4.30
C TYR A 50 5.70 18.07 -4.48
N SER A 51 5.64 18.71 -5.65
CA SER A 51 4.51 19.54 -6.04
C SER A 51 3.67 18.78 -7.07
N VAL A 52 2.35 18.77 -6.89
CA VAL A 52 1.40 18.15 -7.80
C VAL A 52 0.34 19.17 -8.23
N GLY A 53 -0.02 19.14 -9.51
CA GLY A 53 -1.15 19.92 -10.03
C GLY A 53 -2.46 19.20 -9.76
N ILE A 54 -3.43 19.90 -9.16
CA ILE A 54 -4.80 19.42 -8.98
C ILE A 54 -5.67 20.11 -10.03
N SER A 55 -6.12 19.33 -11.01
CA SER A 55 -6.97 19.83 -12.10
C SER A 55 -8.32 20.34 -11.58
N LYS A 56 -8.89 21.30 -12.30
CA LYS A 56 -10.23 21.86 -12.07
C LYS A 56 -11.29 20.75 -12.03
N ARG A 57 -12.15 20.74 -11.01
CA ARG A 57 -13.29 19.81 -10.93
C ARG A 57 -14.46 20.43 -10.17
N ASN A 58 -15.69 20.29 -10.69
CA ASN A 58 -16.94 20.73 -10.03
C ASN A 58 -16.91 22.19 -9.51
N GLY A 59 -16.43 23.13 -10.32
CA GLY A 59 -16.38 24.55 -9.94
C GLY A 59 -15.14 24.98 -9.14
N GLU A 60 -14.38 24.04 -8.58
CA GLU A 60 -13.10 24.33 -7.93
C GLU A 60 -12.02 24.68 -8.96
N PRO A 61 -11.26 25.79 -8.77
CA PRO A 61 -10.19 26.17 -9.68
C PRO A 61 -9.02 25.19 -9.62
N GLU A 62 -8.21 25.19 -10.68
CA GLU A 62 -6.94 24.48 -10.68
C GLU A 62 -6.01 25.06 -9.61
N ARG A 63 -5.31 24.17 -8.90
CA ARG A 63 -4.39 24.58 -7.83
C ARG A 63 -3.21 23.63 -7.70
N GLY A 64 -2.09 24.16 -7.22
CA GLY A 64 -0.96 23.34 -6.79
C GLY A 64 -1.16 22.79 -5.38
N ALA A 65 -0.63 21.59 -5.12
CA ALA A 65 -0.49 21.05 -3.78
C ALA A 65 0.94 20.56 -3.54
N LYS A 66 1.42 20.74 -2.30
CA LYS A 66 2.69 20.17 -1.85
C LYS A 66 2.40 18.88 -1.08
N VAL A 67 3.04 17.79 -1.48
CA VAL A 67 2.90 16.48 -0.85
C VAL A 67 4.24 16.02 -0.29
N SER A 68 4.21 15.44 0.91
CA SER A 68 5.37 14.75 1.49
C SER A 68 5.22 13.26 1.23
N VAL A 69 6.30 12.62 0.77
CA VAL A 69 6.32 11.18 0.51
C VAL A 69 7.21 10.50 1.54
N SER A 70 6.72 9.42 2.11
CA SER A 70 7.46 8.52 2.99
C SER A 70 7.33 7.09 2.45
N ILE A 71 8.34 6.28 2.70
CA ILE A 71 8.38 4.87 2.28
C ILE A 71 8.77 4.01 3.48
N ALA A 72 8.16 2.83 3.57
CA ALA A 72 8.57 1.80 4.51
C ALA A 72 8.20 0.42 3.97
N GLU A 73 8.96 -0.59 4.36
CA GLU A 73 8.58 -1.98 4.20
C GLU A 73 7.63 -2.35 5.35
N VAL A 74 6.52 -3.02 5.03
CA VAL A 74 5.48 -3.33 6.01
C VAL A 74 4.95 -4.75 5.83
N ARG A 75 4.53 -5.37 6.94
CA ARG A 75 3.79 -6.63 6.94
C ARG A 75 2.36 -6.35 7.39
N LEU A 76 1.38 -6.70 6.56
CA LEU A 76 -0.03 -6.56 6.93
C LEU A 76 -0.37 -7.61 7.98
N ALA A 77 -1.03 -7.20 9.06
CA ALA A 77 -1.61 -8.15 9.98
C ALA A 77 -2.65 -8.99 9.22
N GLY A 78 -2.52 -10.31 9.30
CA GLY A 78 -3.48 -11.22 8.70
C GLY A 78 -4.92 -10.90 9.15
N LYS A 79 -5.93 -11.33 8.39
CA LYS A 79 -7.29 -11.39 8.97
C LYS A 79 -7.21 -12.37 10.14
N GLY A 80 -7.39 -11.89 11.37
CA GLY A 80 -7.63 -12.76 12.52
C GLY A 80 -8.70 -13.80 12.15
N LYS A 81 -8.50 -15.04 12.60
CA LYS A 81 -9.49 -16.11 12.44
C LYS A 81 -10.84 -15.70 13.03
#